data_AF-A0AB33BP31-F1
#
_entry.id   AF-A0AB33BP31-F1
#
_cell.length_a   1.000
_cell.length_b   1.000
_cell.length_c   1.000
_cell.angle_alpha   90.00
_cell.angle_beta   90.00
_cell.angle_gamma   90.00
#
_symmetry.space_group_name_H-M   'P 1'
#
loop_
_entity.id
_entity.type
_entity.pdbx_description
1 polymer ?
#
loop_
_entity_poly.entity_id
_entity_poly.type
_entity_poly.pdbx_seq_one_letter_code
_entity_poly.pdbx_strand_id
1 'polypeptide(L)'
;MKIKQLCFVSGVALATLVTASAAQAALVVVPPGLNPGDQYRLVFVTDATRNAQSTDINTYNTFVTNQATGGTPGIDTALDTALNGAGFDLSTITWKAIGSTSAVAARDNTGTNPSSTGVPIYLIDGNRVANNNADLWDGSLQHPINRNNLGNGNLEQYVWTGSDSAGLKELELGAGSVLAGFTTDDGNWISTKIISNSNPNPMYAMSSVLTVPGNQPNQPVTVPEPTSLLGYITLGGLMLGGAVRKARK
;
A
#
# COMPACT_ATOMS: atom_id res chain seq x y z
N MET A 1 76.36 6.98 11.43
CA MET A 1 75.57 6.98 12.68
C MET A 1 74.18 6.42 12.34
N LYS A 2 73.66 5.46 13.13
CA LYS A 2 72.47 4.65 12.83
C LYS A 2 71.14 5.33 13.24
N ILE A 3 70.06 4.93 12.53
CA ILE A 3 68.62 4.84 12.95
C ILE A 3 67.82 6.17 12.91
N LYS A 4 66.59 6.27 12.34
CA LYS A 4 65.37 5.43 12.46
C LYS A 4 64.35 5.72 11.34
N GLN A 5 63.66 4.69 10.83
CA GLN A 5 62.47 4.80 9.96
C GLN A 5 61.26 5.37 10.70
N LEU A 6 60.34 6.05 9.99
CA LEU A 6 58.90 5.89 10.23
C LEU A 6 58.06 6.23 8.99
N CYS A 7 57.34 5.23 8.51
CA CYS A 7 56.36 5.28 7.42
C CYS A 7 55.07 6.00 7.88
N PHE A 8 54.46 6.78 6.99
CA PHE A 8 53.04 7.14 7.10
C PHE A 8 52.30 6.60 5.88
N VAL A 9 51.47 5.60 6.13
CA VAL A 9 50.54 4.96 5.19
C VAL A 9 49.28 5.84 5.13
N SER A 10 48.87 6.30 3.95
CA SER A 10 47.59 7.00 3.80
C SER A 10 46.45 5.98 3.80
N GLY A 11 45.62 6.05 4.84
CA GLY A 11 44.41 5.24 4.95
C GLY A 11 43.28 5.85 4.12
N VAL A 12 42.78 5.11 3.14
CA VAL A 12 41.49 5.38 2.48
C VAL A 12 40.39 4.88 3.41
N ALA A 13 39.63 5.80 4.00
CA ALA A 13 38.44 5.47 4.77
C ALA A 13 37.28 5.18 3.81
N LEU A 14 36.94 3.90 3.63
CA LEU A 14 35.74 3.46 2.94
C LEU A 14 34.54 3.63 3.89
N ALA A 15 33.78 4.71 3.73
CA ALA A 15 32.52 4.92 4.45
C ALA A 15 31.43 4.04 3.82
N THR A 16 31.14 2.89 4.41
CA THR A 16 29.95 2.10 4.07
C THR A 16 28.72 2.81 4.63
N LEU A 17 28.01 3.57 3.78
CA LEU A 17 26.64 4.01 4.04
C LEU A 17 25.76 2.76 4.14
N VAL A 18 25.48 2.32 5.36
CA VAL A 18 24.39 1.37 5.62
C VAL A 18 23.10 2.17 5.56
N THR A 19 22.46 2.23 4.39
CA THR A 19 21.07 2.67 4.30
C THR A 19 20.22 1.60 4.98
N ALA A 20 19.71 1.88 6.17
CA ALA A 20 18.66 1.06 6.76
C ALA A 20 17.42 1.20 5.85
N SER A 21 17.14 0.18 5.05
CA SER A 21 15.88 0.09 4.32
C SER A 21 14.76 -0.11 5.35
N ALA A 22 13.84 0.84 5.43
CA ALA A 22 12.61 0.63 6.17
C ALA A 22 11.86 -0.56 5.56
N ALA A 23 11.50 -1.55 6.38
CA ALA A 23 10.67 -2.66 5.93
C ALA A 23 9.25 -2.12 5.66
N GLN A 24 8.90 -1.98 4.39
CA GLN A 24 7.51 -1.70 3.98
C GLN A 24 6.74 -3.02 4.01
N ALA A 25 5.57 -3.02 4.65
CA ALA A 25 4.70 -4.19 4.64
C ALA A 25 4.21 -4.44 3.20
N ALA A 26 4.37 -5.68 2.73
CA ALA A 26 4.05 -6.06 1.36
C ALA A 26 2.58 -5.78 1.02
N LEU A 27 2.33 -5.34 -0.20
CA LEU A 27 0.97 -5.21 -0.72
C LEU A 27 0.36 -6.60 -0.94
N VAL A 28 -0.88 -6.78 -0.52
CA VAL A 28 -1.65 -8.01 -0.75
C VAL A 28 -2.79 -7.64 -1.69
N VAL A 29 -2.53 -7.80 -2.98
CA VAL A 29 -3.47 -7.40 -4.04
C VAL A 29 -4.44 -8.51 -4.43
N VAL A 30 -4.13 -9.76 -4.08
CA VAL A 30 -5.07 -10.90 -4.11
C VAL A 30 -5.36 -11.30 -2.66
N PRO A 31 -6.54 -10.94 -2.12
CA PRO A 31 -6.91 -11.25 -0.75
C PRO A 31 -6.87 -12.76 -0.45
N PRO A 32 -6.41 -13.17 0.74
CA PRO A 32 -6.42 -14.58 1.14
C PRO A 32 -7.84 -15.17 1.13
N GLY A 33 -7.96 -16.41 0.65
CA GLY A 33 -9.23 -17.14 0.62
C GLY A 33 -10.10 -16.88 -0.61
N LEU A 34 -9.66 -16.05 -1.55
CA LEU A 34 -10.27 -15.99 -2.88
C LEU A 34 -9.65 -17.05 -3.80
N ASN A 35 -10.49 -17.74 -4.56
CA ASN A 35 -10.10 -18.72 -5.56
C ASN A 35 -9.94 -18.06 -6.94
N PRO A 36 -9.19 -18.67 -7.86
CA PRO A 36 -9.17 -18.23 -9.25
C PRO A 36 -10.57 -18.11 -9.85
N GLY A 37 -10.87 -16.97 -10.49
CA GLY A 37 -12.19 -16.64 -11.00
C GLY A 37 -13.09 -15.86 -10.03
N ASP A 38 -12.76 -15.80 -8.74
CA ASP A 38 -13.52 -14.96 -7.80
C ASP A 38 -13.36 -13.48 -8.14
N GLN A 39 -14.41 -12.71 -7.87
CA GLN A 39 -14.45 -11.27 -8.17
C GLN A 39 -14.42 -10.41 -6.92
N TYR A 40 -13.69 -9.31 -6.99
CA TYR A 40 -13.54 -8.35 -5.88
C TYR A 40 -13.11 -6.97 -6.39
N ARG A 41 -13.02 -6.00 -5.50
CA ARG A 41 -12.41 -4.68 -5.77
C ARG A 41 -11.31 -4.40 -4.75
N LEU A 42 -10.35 -3.57 -5.15
CA LEU A 42 -9.35 -2.99 -4.26
C LEU A 42 -9.69 -1.54 -3.95
N VAL A 43 -9.39 -1.13 -2.72
CA VAL A 43 -9.50 0.26 -2.26
C VAL A 43 -8.26 0.67 -1.48
N PHE A 44 -7.86 1.94 -1.57
CA PHE A 44 -6.75 2.53 -0.82
C PHE A 44 -6.89 4.06 -0.69
N VAL A 45 -6.04 4.68 0.13
CA VAL A 45 -5.88 6.14 0.27
C VAL A 45 -4.69 6.62 -0.55
N THR A 46 -4.81 7.67 -1.36
CA THR A 46 -3.64 8.16 -2.10
C THR A 46 -2.53 8.65 -1.15
N ASP A 47 -1.27 8.33 -1.47
CA ASP A 47 -0.11 8.88 -0.75
C ASP A 47 0.04 10.38 -1.01
N ALA A 48 -0.09 10.79 -2.28
CA ALA A 48 -0.14 12.20 -2.61
C ALA A 48 -1.46 12.83 -2.17
N THR A 49 -1.42 14.16 -2.01
CA THR A 49 -2.57 14.99 -1.67
C THR A 49 -2.92 15.93 -2.81
N ARG A 50 -4.17 16.40 -2.83
CA ARG A 50 -4.62 17.46 -3.74
C ARG A 50 -5.67 18.36 -3.12
N ASN A 51 -5.90 19.51 -3.75
CA ASN A 51 -7.05 20.33 -3.44
C ASN A 51 -8.34 19.76 -4.08
N ALA A 52 -9.48 20.27 -3.61
CA ALA A 52 -10.83 19.88 -4.02
C ALA A 52 -11.54 21.00 -4.80
N GLN A 53 -10.81 21.77 -5.61
CA GLN A 53 -11.35 22.95 -6.31
C GLN A 53 -12.03 22.64 -7.65
N SER A 54 -11.75 21.47 -8.26
CA SER A 54 -12.35 21.11 -9.55
C SER A 54 -13.79 20.66 -9.37
N THR A 55 -14.68 21.10 -10.26
CA THR A 55 -16.07 20.61 -10.34
C THR A 55 -16.21 19.37 -11.23
N ASP A 56 -15.15 18.98 -11.94
CA ASP A 56 -15.14 17.82 -12.83
C ASP A 56 -14.62 16.57 -12.10
N ILE A 57 -15.46 15.53 -12.05
CA ILE A 57 -15.13 14.26 -11.39
C ILE A 57 -13.92 13.57 -12.05
N ASN A 58 -13.73 13.78 -13.35
CA ASN A 58 -12.61 13.18 -14.07
C ASN A 58 -11.26 13.73 -13.59
N THR A 59 -11.22 14.96 -13.09
CA THR A 59 -10.00 15.51 -12.50
C THR A 59 -9.53 14.65 -11.32
N TYR A 60 -10.47 14.17 -10.50
CA TYR A 60 -10.18 13.33 -9.34
C TYR A 60 -9.90 11.88 -9.73
N ASN A 61 -10.63 11.34 -10.71
CA ASN A 61 -10.37 10.01 -11.26
C ASN A 61 -8.97 9.91 -11.88
N THR A 62 -8.55 10.92 -12.67
CA THR A 62 -7.18 10.99 -13.21
C THR A 62 -6.14 11.03 -12.10
N PHE A 63 -6.39 11.81 -11.04
CA PHE A 63 -5.47 11.87 -9.90
C PHE A 63 -5.29 10.50 -9.24
N VAL A 64 -6.37 9.83 -8.85
CA VAL A 64 -6.25 8.52 -8.19
C VAL A 64 -5.70 7.44 -9.13
N THR A 65 -5.99 7.55 -10.44
CA THR A 65 -5.39 6.67 -11.46
C THR A 65 -3.88 6.85 -11.49
N ASN A 66 -3.39 8.09 -11.53
CA ASN A 66 -1.95 8.37 -11.51
C ASN A 66 -1.28 7.87 -10.22
N GLN A 67 -1.99 7.84 -9.09
CA GLN A 67 -1.48 7.27 -7.84
C GLN A 67 -1.39 5.74 -7.90
N ALA A 68 -2.31 5.08 -8.61
CA ALA A 68 -2.28 3.63 -8.80
C ALA A 68 -1.26 3.19 -9.86
N THR A 69 -1.13 3.92 -10.97
CA THR A 69 -0.38 3.49 -12.17
C THR A 69 0.88 4.33 -12.47
N GLY A 70 1.21 5.32 -11.64
CA GLY A 70 2.40 6.15 -11.79
C GLY A 70 2.23 7.32 -12.77
N GLY A 71 1.10 7.38 -13.49
CA GLY A 71 0.69 8.51 -14.32
C GLY A 71 1.52 8.72 -15.60
N THR A 72 2.56 7.93 -15.84
CA THR A 72 3.38 7.95 -17.07
C THR A 72 3.63 6.50 -17.51
N PRO A 73 3.44 6.17 -18.81
CA PRO A 73 3.79 4.85 -19.32
C PRO A 73 5.24 4.48 -18.98
N GLY A 74 5.44 3.32 -18.35
CA GLY A 74 6.75 2.82 -17.95
C GLY A 74 7.26 3.29 -16.58
N ILE A 75 6.45 4.01 -15.80
CA ILE A 75 6.69 4.23 -14.37
C ILE A 75 5.73 3.35 -13.59
N ASP A 76 6.21 2.20 -13.15
CA ASP A 76 5.41 1.26 -12.37
C ASP A 76 5.40 1.71 -10.90
N THR A 77 4.22 1.78 -10.29
CA THR A 77 4.11 1.97 -8.84
C THR A 77 4.33 0.64 -8.12
N ALA A 78 4.49 0.68 -6.79
CA ALA A 78 4.50 -0.54 -5.98
C ALA A 78 3.20 -1.36 -6.16
N LEU A 79 2.05 -0.69 -6.27
CA LEU A 79 0.75 -1.32 -6.50
C LEU A 79 0.64 -1.94 -7.90
N ASP A 80 1.11 -1.21 -8.91
CA ASP A 80 1.13 -1.68 -10.30
C ASP A 80 2.03 -2.91 -10.47
N THR A 81 3.23 -2.86 -9.87
CA THR A 81 4.17 -3.99 -9.79
C THR A 81 3.54 -5.20 -9.09
N ALA A 82 2.85 -4.98 -7.97
CA ALA A 82 2.19 -6.06 -7.22
C ALA A 82 1.05 -6.70 -8.03
N LEU A 83 0.23 -5.90 -8.72
CA LEU A 83 -0.85 -6.38 -9.59
C LEU A 83 -0.32 -7.16 -10.79
N ASN A 84 0.71 -6.63 -11.46
CA ASN A 84 1.36 -7.33 -12.57
C ASN A 84 1.95 -8.66 -12.11
N GLY A 85 2.69 -8.65 -10.98
CA GLY A 85 3.27 -9.86 -10.38
C GLY A 85 2.23 -10.89 -9.94
N ALA A 86 1.02 -10.45 -9.59
CA ALA A 86 -0.12 -11.33 -9.30
C ALA A 86 -0.84 -11.86 -10.55
N GLY A 87 -0.44 -11.43 -11.75
CA GLY A 87 -0.95 -11.92 -13.03
C GLY A 87 -2.13 -11.13 -13.60
N PHE A 88 -2.37 -9.90 -13.14
CA PHE A 88 -3.40 -9.04 -13.70
C PHE A 88 -2.94 -8.33 -14.98
N ASP A 89 -3.86 -8.19 -15.94
CA ASP A 89 -3.68 -7.27 -17.06
C ASP A 89 -4.05 -5.84 -16.61
N LEU A 90 -3.02 -5.05 -16.34
CA LEU A 90 -3.15 -3.67 -15.85
C LEU A 90 -3.97 -2.77 -16.79
N SER A 91 -4.00 -3.06 -18.10
CA SER A 91 -4.77 -2.26 -19.06
C SER A 91 -6.28 -2.37 -18.89
N THR A 92 -6.74 -3.40 -18.17
CA THR A 92 -8.17 -3.64 -17.86
C THR A 92 -8.61 -3.04 -16.53
N ILE A 93 -7.66 -2.59 -15.70
CA ILE A 93 -7.94 -2.03 -14.39
C ILE A 93 -8.15 -0.53 -14.51
N THR A 94 -9.32 -0.07 -14.13
CA THR A 94 -9.61 1.36 -14.01
C THR A 94 -9.67 1.75 -12.54
N TRP A 95 -9.27 2.98 -12.23
CA TRP A 95 -9.32 3.51 -10.86
C TRP A 95 -10.18 4.75 -10.82
N LYS A 96 -11.05 4.83 -9.81
CA LYS A 96 -11.96 5.96 -9.62
C LYS A 96 -11.92 6.46 -8.20
N ALA A 97 -12.06 7.76 -8.05
CA ALA A 97 -12.09 8.39 -6.74
C ALA A 97 -13.42 8.07 -6.07
N ILE A 98 -13.38 7.75 -4.77
CA ILE A 98 -14.61 7.73 -3.96
C ILE A 98 -14.88 9.17 -3.54
N GLY A 99 -15.62 9.88 -4.38
CA GLY A 99 -16.09 11.22 -4.05
C GLY A 99 -17.14 11.72 -5.02
N SER A 100 -17.90 12.72 -4.58
CA SER A 100 -18.96 13.34 -5.36
C SER A 100 -18.56 14.73 -5.84
N THR A 101 -18.95 15.07 -7.07
CA THR A 101 -19.08 16.47 -7.54
C THR A 101 -20.56 16.81 -7.63
N SER A 102 -20.89 18.08 -7.89
CA SER A 102 -22.27 18.50 -8.13
C SER A 102 -22.97 17.71 -9.25
N ALA A 103 -22.20 17.24 -10.24
CA ALA A 103 -22.71 16.43 -11.34
C ALA A 103 -22.83 14.94 -11.00
N VAL A 104 -21.86 14.36 -10.30
CA VAL A 104 -21.72 12.89 -10.17
C VAL A 104 -21.57 12.48 -8.71
N ALA A 105 -22.42 11.55 -8.24
CA ALA A 105 -22.32 10.98 -6.90
C ALA A 105 -21.21 9.92 -6.83
N ALA A 106 -20.56 9.75 -5.67
CA ALA A 106 -19.46 8.79 -5.47
C ALA A 106 -19.85 7.35 -5.81
N ARG A 107 -21.05 6.92 -5.40
CA ARG A 107 -21.56 5.57 -5.69
C ARG A 107 -21.81 5.33 -7.19
N ASP A 108 -22.16 6.38 -7.93
CA ASP A 108 -22.35 6.30 -9.37
C ASP A 108 -21.01 6.35 -10.10
N ASN A 109 -20.09 7.21 -9.64
CA ASN A 109 -18.73 7.30 -10.18
C ASN A 109 -18.05 5.93 -10.12
N THR A 110 -18.02 5.31 -8.96
CA THR A 110 -17.35 4.01 -8.70
C THR A 110 -18.12 2.80 -9.23
N GLY A 111 -19.38 2.97 -9.63
CA GLY A 111 -20.26 1.88 -10.08
C GLY A 111 -20.60 0.91 -8.93
N THR A 112 -20.82 1.46 -7.73
CA THR A 112 -21.08 0.72 -6.49
C THR A 112 -22.48 1.02 -5.95
N ASN A 113 -23.45 1.30 -6.82
CA ASN A 113 -24.82 1.58 -6.37
C ASN A 113 -25.37 0.42 -5.52
N PRO A 114 -25.94 0.68 -4.32
CA PRO A 114 -26.32 -0.35 -3.35
C PRO A 114 -27.47 -1.26 -3.80
N SER A 115 -28.17 -0.89 -4.88
CA SER A 115 -29.20 -1.75 -5.50
C SER A 115 -28.64 -2.98 -6.22
N SER A 116 -27.36 -2.95 -6.60
CA SER A 116 -26.63 -4.13 -7.08
C SER A 116 -25.93 -4.78 -5.91
N THR A 117 -25.95 -6.11 -5.81
CA THR A 117 -25.15 -6.83 -4.82
C THR A 117 -23.69 -6.39 -4.92
N GLY A 118 -23.13 -6.29 -6.13
CA GLY A 118 -21.71 -5.98 -6.30
C GLY A 118 -20.82 -7.13 -5.85
N VAL A 119 -19.58 -6.81 -5.50
CA VAL A 119 -18.54 -7.77 -5.09
C VAL A 119 -17.88 -7.28 -3.80
N PRO A 120 -17.21 -8.15 -3.04
CA PRO A 120 -16.42 -7.73 -1.88
C PRO A 120 -15.35 -6.70 -2.22
N ILE A 121 -15.11 -5.79 -1.28
CA ILE A 121 -14.13 -4.72 -1.40
C ILE A 121 -13.06 -4.95 -0.34
N TYR A 122 -11.81 -4.95 -0.77
CA TYR A 122 -10.66 -5.20 0.09
C TYR A 122 -9.69 -4.04 0.05
N LEU A 123 -9.05 -3.81 1.19
CA LEU A 123 -7.88 -2.96 1.29
C LEU A 123 -6.69 -3.69 0.65
N ILE A 124 -5.71 -2.94 0.15
CA ILE A 124 -4.50 -3.44 -0.51
C ILE A 124 -3.50 -4.15 0.44
N ASP A 125 -3.95 -4.55 1.62
CA ASP A 125 -3.26 -5.43 2.58
C ASP A 125 -4.05 -6.74 2.83
N GLY A 126 -5.13 -6.97 2.07
CA GLY A 126 -5.96 -8.17 2.14
C GLY A 126 -7.11 -8.09 3.16
N ASN A 127 -7.21 -7.03 3.95
CA ASN A 127 -8.34 -6.85 4.87
C ASN A 127 -9.62 -6.52 4.11
N ARG A 128 -10.72 -7.15 4.51
CA ARG A 128 -12.04 -6.89 3.92
C ARG A 128 -12.58 -5.57 4.49
N VAL A 129 -12.89 -4.64 3.59
CA VAL A 129 -13.44 -3.32 3.92
C VAL A 129 -14.97 -3.37 3.90
N ALA A 130 -15.54 -4.02 2.89
CA ALA A 130 -16.98 -4.21 2.77
C ALA A 130 -17.31 -5.54 2.08
N ASN A 131 -18.42 -6.14 2.46
CA ASN A 131 -18.92 -7.40 1.91
C ASN A 131 -19.37 -7.24 0.46
N ASN A 132 -19.93 -6.08 0.15
CA ASN A 132 -20.63 -5.83 -1.10
C ASN A 132 -20.92 -4.31 -1.24
N ASN A 133 -21.65 -3.89 -2.28
CA ASN A 133 -21.94 -2.47 -2.49
C ASN A 133 -22.88 -1.86 -1.43
N ALA A 134 -23.86 -2.62 -0.92
CA ALA A 134 -24.77 -2.14 0.11
C ALA A 134 -24.04 -1.90 1.43
N ASP A 135 -23.15 -2.82 1.81
CA ASP A 135 -22.30 -2.73 3.01
C ASP A 135 -21.37 -1.51 2.93
N LEU A 136 -20.79 -1.19 1.75
CA LEU A 136 -19.97 0.01 1.58
C LEU A 136 -20.71 1.32 1.93
N TRP A 137 -22.03 1.37 1.67
CA TRP A 137 -22.87 2.57 1.75
C TRP A 137 -23.90 2.52 2.88
N ASP A 138 -23.77 1.59 3.83
CA ASP A 138 -24.69 1.49 4.98
C ASP A 138 -24.29 2.39 6.16
N GLY A 139 -23.15 3.07 6.05
CA GLY A 139 -22.59 3.95 7.06
C GLY A 139 -21.52 3.30 7.93
N SER A 140 -21.18 2.02 7.73
CA SER A 140 -20.13 1.34 8.47
C SER A 140 -19.18 0.54 7.56
N LEU A 141 -17.92 0.40 7.96
CA LEU A 141 -16.96 -0.49 7.31
C LEU A 141 -16.58 -1.64 8.24
N GLN A 142 -16.21 -2.78 7.65
CA GLN A 142 -15.59 -3.88 8.41
C GLN A 142 -14.15 -3.59 8.79
N HIS A 143 -13.49 -2.75 8.00
CA HIS A 143 -12.13 -2.31 8.23
C HIS A 143 -11.95 -0.89 7.66
N PRO A 144 -11.32 0.03 8.39
CA PRO A 144 -11.06 1.38 7.90
C PRO A 144 -10.14 1.37 6.68
N ILE A 145 -10.30 2.33 5.78
CA ILE A 145 -9.44 2.49 4.60
C ILE A 145 -8.23 3.33 5.02
N ASN A 146 -7.26 2.72 5.68
CA ASN A 146 -6.13 3.42 6.32
C ASN A 146 -4.75 3.07 5.73
N ARG A 147 -4.73 2.60 4.48
CA ARG A 147 -3.53 2.16 3.76
C ARG A 147 -3.37 2.90 2.45
N ASN A 148 -2.15 3.34 2.13
CA ASN A 148 -1.86 4.01 0.86
C ASN A 148 -1.26 3.10 -0.21
N ASN A 149 -1.22 3.59 -1.46
CA ASN A 149 -0.69 2.89 -2.64
C ASN A 149 0.79 2.47 -2.55
N LEU A 150 1.52 2.91 -1.53
CA LEU A 150 2.89 2.48 -1.24
C LEU A 150 2.95 1.37 -0.19
N GLY A 151 1.82 1.02 0.43
CA GLY A 151 1.80 0.11 1.57
C GLY A 151 2.28 0.79 2.86
N ASN A 152 1.95 2.07 3.07
CA ASN A 152 2.01 2.69 4.39
C ASN A 152 0.62 2.63 5.02
N GLY A 153 0.54 2.20 6.29
CA GLY A 153 -0.71 1.97 7.03
C GLY A 153 -0.82 2.87 8.25
N ASN A 154 -1.90 2.71 9.02
CA ASN A 154 -2.20 3.53 10.22
C ASN A 154 -2.16 5.03 9.92
N LEU A 155 -2.63 5.40 8.73
CA LEU A 155 -2.74 6.79 8.32
C LEU A 155 -3.85 7.42 9.15
N GLU A 156 -3.58 8.57 9.77
CA GLU A 156 -4.56 9.37 10.53
C GLU A 156 -4.72 10.73 9.83
N GLN A 157 -5.60 10.80 8.85
CA GLN A 157 -5.76 11.99 8.01
C GLN A 157 -7.17 12.13 7.46
N TYR A 158 -7.56 13.37 7.17
CA TYR A 158 -8.80 13.65 6.46
C TYR A 158 -8.67 13.27 4.98
N VAL A 159 -9.75 12.81 4.39
CA VAL A 159 -9.78 12.34 2.99
C VAL A 159 -10.90 13.03 2.25
N TRP A 160 -10.65 13.50 1.03
CA TRP A 160 -11.68 14.13 0.24
C TRP A 160 -12.75 13.15 -0.23
N THR A 161 -14.02 13.50 0.02
CA THR A 161 -15.18 12.68 -0.36
C THR A 161 -16.26 13.55 -1.00
N GLY A 162 -16.71 14.62 -0.34
CA GLY A 162 -17.86 15.42 -0.79
C GLY A 162 -19.15 14.59 -0.82
N SER A 163 -19.25 13.58 0.04
CA SER A 163 -20.30 12.57 -0.01
C SER A 163 -20.89 12.29 1.36
N ASP A 164 -22.18 12.03 1.40
CA ASP A 164 -22.86 11.51 2.59
C ASP A 164 -22.59 10.00 2.78
N SER A 165 -23.09 9.43 3.87
CA SER A 165 -22.93 8.00 4.19
C SER A 165 -23.55 7.05 3.15
N ALA A 166 -24.53 7.53 2.36
CA ALA A 166 -25.18 6.76 1.29
C ALA A 166 -24.47 6.91 -0.07
N GLY A 167 -23.30 7.56 -0.10
CA GLY A 167 -22.51 7.81 -1.30
C GLY A 167 -23.14 8.81 -2.27
N LEU A 168 -24.08 9.61 -1.77
CA LEU A 168 -24.70 10.71 -2.50
C LEU A 168 -23.85 11.98 -2.37
N LYS A 169 -24.37 13.07 -2.92
CA LYS A 169 -23.68 14.35 -3.01
C LYS A 169 -23.97 15.15 -1.73
N GLU A 170 -22.95 15.56 -1.01
CA GLU A 170 -23.09 16.45 0.15
C GLU A 170 -21.82 17.29 0.31
N LEU A 171 -21.96 18.62 0.19
CA LEU A 171 -20.83 19.57 0.21
C LEU A 171 -19.72 19.07 -0.73
N GLU A 172 -20.06 19.00 -2.01
CA GLU A 172 -19.33 18.23 -3.01
C GLU A 172 -17.95 18.81 -3.33
N LEU A 173 -17.09 17.98 -3.92
CA LEU A 173 -15.85 18.42 -4.55
C LEU A 173 -16.15 19.53 -5.58
N GLY A 174 -15.35 20.58 -5.55
CA GLY A 174 -15.56 21.81 -6.34
C GLY A 174 -16.35 22.91 -5.62
N ALA A 175 -17.01 22.61 -4.49
CA ALA A 175 -17.60 23.63 -3.62
C ALA A 175 -16.51 24.37 -2.81
N GLY A 176 -16.83 25.53 -2.22
CA GLY A 176 -15.86 26.29 -1.40
C GLY A 176 -15.48 25.63 -0.07
N SER A 177 -16.37 24.78 0.45
CA SER A 177 -16.15 23.92 1.60
C SER A 177 -16.70 22.54 1.28
N VAL A 178 -15.92 21.52 1.59
CA VAL A 178 -16.11 20.15 1.10
C VAL A 178 -16.18 19.21 2.29
N LEU A 179 -17.10 18.26 2.24
CA LEU A 179 -17.17 17.19 3.23
C LEU A 179 -16.00 16.21 3.03
N ALA A 180 -15.37 15.82 4.12
CA ALA A 180 -14.23 14.94 4.14
C ALA A 180 -14.46 13.79 5.11
N GLY A 181 -13.98 12.61 4.75
CA GLY A 181 -13.90 11.43 5.61
C GLY A 181 -12.64 11.44 6.49
N PHE A 182 -12.44 10.35 7.22
CA PHE A 182 -11.26 10.14 8.05
C PHE A 182 -10.79 8.69 7.96
N THR A 183 -9.48 8.50 7.74
CA THR A 183 -8.91 7.20 7.36
C THR A 183 -9.03 6.10 8.41
N THR A 184 -9.13 6.44 9.70
CA THR A 184 -9.21 5.45 10.80
C THR A 184 -10.62 5.23 11.34
N ASP A 185 -11.61 5.93 10.79
CA ASP A 185 -13.00 5.79 11.20
C ASP A 185 -13.67 4.71 10.33
N ASP A 186 -14.49 3.87 10.94
CA ASP A 186 -15.31 2.85 10.27
C ASP A 186 -16.79 3.24 10.23
N GLY A 187 -17.31 3.95 11.24
CA GLY A 187 -18.72 4.34 11.38
C GLY A 187 -19.09 5.74 10.85
N ASN A 188 -18.11 6.58 10.50
CA ASN A 188 -18.32 7.84 9.75
C ASN A 188 -17.17 8.09 8.76
N TRP A 189 -16.62 7.02 8.20
CA TRP A 189 -15.41 7.00 7.38
C TRP A 189 -15.41 7.99 6.20
N ILE A 190 -16.59 8.34 5.69
CA ILE A 190 -16.77 9.18 4.50
C ILE A 190 -17.21 10.62 4.79
N SER A 191 -17.82 10.89 5.96
CA SER A 191 -18.54 12.14 6.24
C SER A 191 -18.26 12.66 7.65
N THR A 192 -17.02 13.05 7.92
CA THR A 192 -16.54 13.41 9.26
C THR A 192 -16.44 14.92 9.48
N LYS A 193 -15.94 15.66 8.49
CA LYS A 193 -15.57 17.07 8.68
C LYS A 193 -15.75 17.90 7.42
N ILE A 194 -16.19 19.14 7.60
CA ILE A 194 -16.22 20.15 6.54
C ILE A 194 -14.88 20.88 6.51
N ILE A 195 -14.21 20.89 5.36
CA ILE A 195 -12.87 21.45 5.18
C ILE A 195 -12.86 22.38 3.96
N SER A 196 -12.07 23.46 4.01
CA SER A 196 -11.91 24.35 2.86
C SER A 196 -11.28 23.63 1.66
N ASN A 197 -11.82 23.85 0.47
CA ASN A 197 -11.42 23.14 -0.74
C ASN A 197 -9.98 23.40 -1.21
N SER A 198 -9.31 24.42 -0.66
CA SER A 198 -7.92 24.78 -0.97
C SER A 198 -6.92 23.89 -0.22
N ASN A 199 -7.36 23.18 0.82
CA ASN A 199 -6.49 22.32 1.60
C ASN A 199 -6.03 21.10 0.78
N PRO A 200 -4.75 20.71 0.88
CA PRO A 200 -4.28 19.45 0.32
C PRO A 200 -4.71 18.30 1.23
N ASN A 201 -5.56 17.40 0.73
CA ASN A 201 -5.86 16.12 1.39
C ASN A 201 -5.76 14.96 0.38
N PRO A 202 -5.51 13.73 0.83
CA PRO A 202 -5.58 12.55 -0.02
C PRO A 202 -7.03 12.25 -0.46
N MET A 203 -7.17 11.23 -1.32
CA MET A 203 -8.46 10.69 -1.75
C MET A 203 -8.51 9.18 -1.56
N TYR A 204 -9.71 8.63 -1.40
CA TYR A 204 -9.91 7.20 -1.57
C TYR A 204 -9.96 6.85 -3.06
N ALA A 205 -9.28 5.77 -3.43
CA ALA A 205 -9.22 5.23 -4.78
C ALA A 205 -9.78 3.82 -4.80
N MET A 206 -10.66 3.51 -5.75
CA MET A 206 -11.27 2.20 -5.90
C MET A 206 -11.07 1.66 -7.31
N SER A 207 -10.71 0.38 -7.44
CA SER A 207 -10.56 -0.29 -8.72
C SER A 207 -11.93 -0.61 -9.37
N SER A 208 -11.91 -0.88 -10.68
CA SER A 208 -12.92 -1.73 -11.31
C SER A 208 -12.96 -3.11 -10.66
N VAL A 209 -14.00 -3.89 -10.98
CA VAL A 209 -14.05 -5.30 -10.56
C VAL A 209 -12.85 -6.03 -11.14
N LEU A 210 -12.09 -6.66 -10.25
CA LEU A 210 -10.99 -7.56 -10.56
C LEU A 210 -11.51 -8.99 -10.50
N THR A 211 -10.92 -9.86 -11.31
CA THR A 211 -11.14 -11.30 -11.27
C THR A 211 -9.82 -11.97 -10.93
N VAL A 212 -9.77 -12.80 -9.89
CA VAL A 212 -8.55 -13.51 -9.50
C VAL A 212 -8.01 -14.30 -10.70
N PRO A 213 -6.76 -14.06 -11.15
CA PRO A 213 -6.22 -14.70 -12.34
C PRO A 213 -6.19 -16.23 -12.24
N GLY A 214 -6.66 -16.90 -13.30
CA GLY A 214 -6.63 -18.36 -13.46
C GLY A 214 -5.23 -18.98 -13.47
N ASN A 215 -4.21 -18.13 -13.71
CA ASN A 215 -2.82 -18.51 -13.87
C ASN A 215 -1.98 -18.17 -12.64
N GLN A 216 -2.58 -18.02 -11.44
CA GLN A 216 -1.76 -17.98 -10.23
C GLN A 216 -0.83 -19.19 -10.27
N PRO A 217 0.50 -19.01 -10.28
CA PRO A 217 1.37 -20.16 -10.14
C PRO A 217 0.98 -20.82 -8.82
N ASN A 218 0.42 -22.02 -8.91
CA ASN A 218 0.19 -22.90 -7.77
C ASN A 218 1.56 -23.28 -7.19
N GLN A 219 2.17 -22.35 -6.47
CA GLN A 219 3.29 -22.56 -5.60
C GLN A 219 3.04 -21.62 -4.42
N PRO A 220 3.01 -22.13 -3.18
CA PRO A 220 3.36 -21.27 -2.05
C PRO A 220 4.66 -20.59 -2.45
N VAL A 221 4.74 -19.25 -2.36
CA VAL A 221 6.05 -18.62 -2.34
C VAL A 221 6.79 -19.28 -1.19
N THR A 222 7.70 -20.20 -1.50
CA THR A 222 8.67 -20.67 -0.53
C THR A 222 9.43 -19.42 -0.17
N VAL A 223 9.13 -18.91 1.02
CA VAL A 223 10.01 -17.97 1.71
C VAL A 223 11.40 -18.60 1.56
N PRO A 224 12.37 -17.95 0.89
CA PRO A 224 13.73 -18.42 0.95
C PRO A 224 14.05 -18.50 2.43
N GLU A 225 14.23 -19.72 2.96
CA GLU A 225 14.61 -19.85 4.36
C GLU A 225 15.79 -18.91 4.56
N PRO A 226 15.79 -18.07 5.62
CA PRO A 226 16.92 -17.22 5.89
C PRO A 226 18.12 -18.13 5.86
N THR A 227 19.07 -17.86 4.96
CA THR A 227 20.28 -18.65 4.78
C THR A 227 20.86 -18.84 6.16
N SER A 228 20.56 -19.99 6.76
CA SER A 228 20.90 -20.24 8.14
C SER A 228 22.41 -20.22 8.11
N LEU A 229 22.97 -19.28 8.86
CA LEU A 229 24.40 -19.06 9.04
C LEU A 229 25.00 -20.31 9.73
N LEU A 230 25.00 -21.44 9.04
CA LEU A 230 25.77 -22.63 9.36
C LEU A 230 27.19 -22.35 8.90
N GLY A 231 27.91 -21.58 9.72
CA GLY A 231 29.23 -21.14 9.35
C GLY A 231 30.20 -20.86 10.48
N TYR A 232 29.90 -21.10 11.76
CA TYR A 232 30.93 -21.05 12.82
C TYR A 232 30.60 -21.94 14.04
N ILE A 233 30.62 -23.26 13.87
CA ILE A 233 30.97 -24.18 14.97
C ILE A 233 31.89 -25.27 14.41
N THR A 234 33.17 -24.95 14.23
CA THR A 234 34.24 -25.97 14.29
C THR A 234 34.87 -25.92 15.66
N LEU A 235 34.18 -26.57 16.60
CA LEU A 235 34.70 -26.94 17.91
C LEU A 235 35.77 -28.04 17.71
N GLY A 236 36.98 -27.65 17.31
CA GLY A 236 38.15 -28.52 17.25
C GLY A 236 38.72 -28.74 18.66
N GLY A 237 38.08 -29.60 19.44
CA GLY A 237 38.66 -30.15 20.66
C GLY A 237 39.57 -31.35 20.36
N LEU A 238 40.62 -31.46 21.17
CA LEU A 238 41.34 -32.70 21.52
C LEU A 238 42.60 -33.07 20.71
N MET A 239 43.77 -32.81 21.31
CA MET A 239 44.76 -33.86 21.57
C MET A 239 45.50 -33.57 22.88
N LEU A 240 45.19 -34.36 23.91
CA LEU A 240 46.09 -34.64 25.03
C LEU A 240 47.27 -35.47 24.52
N GLY A 241 48.49 -35.08 24.86
CA GLY A 241 49.69 -35.89 24.71
C GLY A 241 50.76 -35.41 25.68
N GLY A 242 50.78 -35.98 26.89
CA GLY A 242 51.83 -35.72 27.86
C GLY A 242 53.11 -36.48 27.52
N ALA A 243 54.27 -35.83 27.66
CA ALA A 243 55.53 -36.50 27.94
C ALA A 243 56.46 -35.56 28.73
N VAL A 244 56.81 -36.02 29.92
CA VAL A 244 57.77 -35.49 30.89
C VAL A 244 59.21 -35.59 30.34
N ARG A 245 60.06 -34.55 30.51
CA ARG A 245 61.43 -34.66 31.11
C ARG A 245 62.24 -33.34 31.11
N LYS A 246 62.39 -32.78 32.32
CA LYS A 246 63.64 -32.56 33.09
C LYS A 246 64.82 -31.73 32.50
N ALA A 247 65.02 -30.56 33.12
CA ALA A 247 66.28 -29.86 33.50
C ALA A 247 67.20 -29.32 32.36
N ARG A 248 67.90 -28.20 32.47
CA ARG A 248 68.65 -27.58 33.59
C ARG A 248 68.83 -26.06 33.36
N LYS A 249 68.90 -25.33 34.48
CA LYS A 249 69.51 -24.01 34.77
C LYS A 249 69.44 -22.91 33.72
#